data_AF-A0A2V8V5P3-F1
#
_entry.id   AF-A0A2V8V5P3-F1
#
_cell.length_a   1.000
_cell.length_b   1.000
_cell.length_c   1.000
_cell.angle_alpha   90.00
_cell.angle_beta   90.00
_cell.angle_gamma   90.00
#
_symmetry.space_group_name_H-M   'P 1'
#
loop_
_entity.id
_entity.type
_entity.pdbx_description
1 polymer ?
#
loop_
_entity_poly.entity_id
_entity_poly.type
_entity_poly.pdbx_seq_one_letter_code
_entity_poly.pdbx_strand_id
1 'polypeptide(L)'
;MGVELLTERYQSQMAGVLSCYDRIIIQGTVPKWCYAQGMTDYFYEHQIRIFDYPRWAEPLRDAIRESLEHMAAEKGIEIEFIRSKKNKFRQEKRVQELLDQRGDGPGLVCILSAMEPCGSYKPWHDKKTHKTYLKPADGKCLHYDVYFIDRIWGCAPYACPRGVRSGCRSTANGHSYLARQLSQRQIEYRVLDNAFGWIADLEQAQKLADPFSVKMVHRKLDQFADRYCPVVQQFGLSYHWSLDQVEFATDLVFAKQVDLHTRQTDHRPRPEAQTTRHHPHALSTTGWLKVLPSSLRIC
;
A
#
# COMPACT_ATOMS: atom_id res chain seq x y z
N MET A 1 38.40 -14.67 -3.31
CA MET A 1 38.28 -13.68 -2.23
C MET A 1 36.84 -13.71 -1.75
N GLY A 2 36.61 -13.97 -0.47
CA GLY A 2 35.26 -14.00 0.10
C GLY A 2 34.65 -12.60 0.11
N VAL A 3 33.33 -12.52 -0.02
CA VAL A 3 32.59 -11.28 0.17
C VAL A 3 32.54 -11.02 1.67
N GLU A 4 33.21 -9.98 2.15
CA GLU A 4 33.13 -9.50 3.53
C GLU A 4 31.84 -8.68 3.70
N LEU A 5 31.05 -8.96 4.74
CA LEU A 5 29.81 -8.23 4.99
C LEU A 5 30.12 -6.83 5.55
N LEU A 6 29.28 -5.85 5.22
CA LEU A 6 29.41 -4.50 5.77
C LEU A 6 29.29 -4.50 7.31
N THR A 7 28.47 -5.39 7.85
CA THR A 7 28.32 -5.60 9.31
C THR A 7 29.58 -6.11 9.97
N GLU A 8 30.40 -6.89 9.26
CA GLU A 8 31.68 -7.40 9.76
C GLU A 8 32.75 -6.32 9.65
N ARG A 9 32.90 -5.71 8.47
CA ARG A 9 33.88 -4.67 8.19
C ARG A 9 33.78 -3.49 9.15
N TYR A 10 32.56 -3.08 9.49
CA TYR A 10 32.30 -1.87 10.27
C TYR A 10 31.81 -2.14 11.69
N GLN A 11 31.91 -3.37 12.19
CA GLN A 11 31.37 -3.77 13.49
C GLN A 11 31.75 -2.83 14.64
N SER A 12 33.00 -2.36 14.67
CA SER A 12 33.52 -1.47 15.74
C SER A 12 33.00 -0.04 15.69
N GLN A 13 32.38 0.37 14.58
CA GLN A 13 31.86 1.72 14.34
C GLN A 13 30.32 1.75 14.41
N MET A 14 29.69 0.57 14.45
CA MET A 14 28.25 0.43 14.48
C MET A 14 27.71 0.54 15.90
N ALA A 15 26.65 1.34 16.07
CA ALA A 15 25.80 1.33 17.25
C ALA A 15 24.85 0.11 17.24
N GLY A 16 24.49 -0.41 16.06
CA GLY A 16 23.80 -1.68 15.90
C GLY A 16 23.17 -1.86 14.53
N VAL A 17 22.44 -2.97 14.37
CA VAL A 17 21.74 -3.36 13.15
C VAL A 17 20.26 -3.47 13.45
N LEU A 18 19.41 -2.97 12.55
CA LEU A 18 17.96 -3.21 12.58
C LEU A 18 17.54 -3.77 11.23
N SER A 19 16.75 -4.85 11.23
CA SER A 19 16.19 -5.43 10.02
C SER A 19 14.69 -5.56 10.12
N CYS A 20 13.96 -5.01 9.16
CA CYS A 20 12.50 -5.13 9.12
C CYS A 20 11.97 -4.96 7.70
N TYR A 21 10.69 -5.28 7.51
CA TYR A 21 10.02 -4.95 6.25
C TYR A 21 9.96 -3.43 6.08
N ASP A 22 10.23 -2.96 4.87
CA ASP A 22 10.03 -1.56 4.53
C ASP A 22 8.66 -1.40 3.86
N ARG A 23 8.63 -1.15 2.56
CA ARG A 23 7.40 -0.98 1.78
C ARG A 23 6.83 -2.32 1.31
N ILE A 24 5.54 -2.52 1.54
CA ILE A 24 4.76 -3.63 1.01
C ILE A 24 3.59 -3.07 0.21
N ILE A 25 3.56 -3.31 -1.10
CA ILE A 25 2.45 -2.93 -1.99
C ILE A 25 1.56 -4.15 -2.18
N ILE A 26 0.26 -3.96 -1.93
CA ILE A 26 -0.69 -5.06 -1.83
C ILE A 26 -1.89 -4.78 -2.73
N GLN A 27 -2.30 -5.81 -3.46
CA GLN A 27 -3.49 -5.80 -4.28
C GLN A 27 -4.53 -6.79 -3.72
N GLY A 28 -5.73 -6.29 -3.50
CA GLY A 28 -6.91 -7.11 -3.23
C GLY A 28 -7.65 -7.37 -4.54
N THR A 29 -8.03 -8.60 -4.82
CA THR A 29 -8.88 -8.96 -5.96
C THR A 29 -10.03 -9.83 -5.49
N VAL A 30 -11.16 -9.80 -6.19
CA VAL A 30 -12.23 -10.80 -6.00
C VAL A 30 -12.05 -11.82 -7.11
N PRO A 31 -11.57 -13.05 -6.83
CA PRO A 31 -11.16 -13.99 -7.88
C PRO A 31 -12.25 -14.25 -8.93
N LYS A 32 -13.52 -14.36 -8.51
CA LYS A 32 -14.64 -14.55 -9.44
C LYS A 32 -14.96 -13.32 -10.29
N TRP A 33 -14.58 -12.11 -9.87
CA TRP A 33 -14.99 -10.87 -10.55
C TRP A 33 -13.84 -10.12 -11.23
N CYS A 34 -12.59 -10.49 -10.98
CA CYS A 34 -11.42 -9.73 -11.47
C CYS A 34 -11.04 -10.02 -12.93
N TYR A 35 -11.66 -11.02 -13.57
CA TYR A 35 -11.48 -11.33 -15.00
C TYR A 35 -12.81 -11.72 -15.68
N ALA A 36 -12.86 -11.53 -17.00
CA ALA A 36 -14.11 -11.55 -17.76
C ALA A 36 -14.82 -12.91 -17.78
N GLN A 37 -14.05 -14.00 -17.88
CA GLN A 37 -14.61 -15.35 -17.86
C GLN A 37 -15.20 -15.66 -16.47
N GLY A 38 -14.46 -15.42 -15.39
CA GLY A 38 -14.98 -15.64 -14.04
C GLY A 38 -16.24 -14.83 -13.75
N MET A 39 -16.29 -13.58 -14.22
CA MET A 39 -17.47 -12.73 -14.05
C MET A 39 -18.66 -13.23 -14.88
N THR A 40 -18.40 -13.78 -16.07
CA THR A 40 -19.41 -14.43 -16.90
C THR A 40 -19.97 -15.67 -16.20
N ASP A 41 -19.08 -16.52 -15.65
CA ASP A 41 -19.46 -17.73 -14.94
C ASP A 41 -20.28 -17.38 -13.69
N TYR A 42 -19.89 -16.35 -12.95
CA TYR A 42 -20.66 -15.83 -11.82
C TYR A 42 -22.10 -15.42 -12.23
N PHE A 43 -22.25 -14.71 -13.36
CA PHE A 43 -23.57 -14.31 -13.88
C PHE A 43 -24.42 -15.53 -14.26
N TYR A 44 -23.81 -16.53 -14.90
CA TYR A 44 -24.49 -17.77 -15.25
C TYR A 44 -24.93 -18.57 -14.02
N GLU A 45 -24.04 -18.75 -13.04
CA GLU A 45 -24.32 -19.45 -11.78
C GLU A 45 -25.51 -18.81 -11.03
N HIS A 46 -25.64 -17.49 -11.09
CA HIS A 46 -26.68 -16.73 -10.39
C HIS A 46 -27.89 -16.38 -11.27
N GLN A 47 -27.96 -16.95 -12.49
CA GLN A 47 -29.05 -16.71 -13.44
C GLN A 47 -29.27 -15.23 -13.78
N ILE A 48 -28.21 -14.42 -13.74
CA ILE A 48 -28.22 -13.00 -14.09
C ILE A 48 -27.94 -12.87 -15.59
N ARG A 49 -28.74 -12.09 -16.30
CA ARG A 49 -28.51 -11.86 -17.73
C ARG A 49 -27.22 -11.05 -17.91
N ILE A 50 -26.36 -11.47 -18.84
CA ILE A 50 -25.09 -10.79 -19.14
C ILE A 50 -25.29 -9.30 -19.48
N PHE A 51 -26.38 -8.97 -20.17
CA PHE A 51 -26.70 -7.58 -20.53
C PHE A 51 -27.18 -6.71 -19.37
N ASP A 52 -27.53 -7.31 -18.22
CA ASP A 52 -27.90 -6.57 -17.01
C ASP A 52 -26.66 -6.15 -16.19
N TYR A 53 -25.43 -6.47 -16.63
CA TYR A 53 -24.19 -6.12 -15.92
C TYR A 53 -24.11 -4.65 -15.48
N PRO A 54 -24.41 -3.63 -16.32
CA PRO A 54 -24.34 -2.24 -15.88
C PRO A 54 -25.28 -1.93 -14.71
N ARG A 55 -26.52 -2.42 -14.77
CA ARG A 55 -27.55 -2.25 -13.74
C ARG A 55 -27.21 -3.02 -12.47
N TRP A 56 -26.56 -4.17 -12.60
CA TRP A 56 -26.11 -4.97 -11.47
C TRP A 56 -24.90 -4.33 -10.77
N ALA A 57 -23.96 -3.75 -11.52
CA ALA A 57 -22.74 -3.18 -10.98
C ALA A 57 -22.91 -1.77 -10.38
N GLU A 58 -23.98 -1.05 -10.75
CA GLU A 58 -24.27 0.31 -10.30
C GLU A 58 -24.55 0.41 -8.80
N PRO A 59 -25.49 -0.36 -8.22
CA PRO A 59 -25.74 -0.35 -6.77
C PRO A 59 -24.50 -0.64 -5.93
N LEU A 60 -23.57 -1.46 -6.44
CA LEU A 60 -22.32 -1.77 -5.74
C LEU A 60 -21.40 -0.55 -5.64
N ARG A 61 -21.35 0.28 -6.68
CA ARG A 61 -20.56 1.52 -6.64
C ARG A 61 -21.21 2.54 -5.72
N ASP A 62 -22.53 2.67 -5.79
CA ASP A 62 -23.27 3.60 -4.94
C ASP A 62 -23.14 3.22 -3.46
N ALA A 63 -23.25 1.93 -3.12
CA ALA A 63 -23.06 1.47 -1.75
C ALA A 63 -21.66 1.79 -1.19
N ILE A 64 -20.59 1.67 -2.00
CA ILE A 64 -19.24 2.08 -1.58
C ILE A 64 -19.20 3.59 -1.34
N ARG A 65 -19.71 4.38 -2.28
CA ARG A 65 -19.74 5.84 -2.18
C ARG A 65 -20.51 6.30 -0.94
N GLU A 66 -21.74 5.83 -0.76
CA GLU A 66 -22.60 6.19 0.36
C GLU A 66 -21.99 5.78 1.70
N SER A 67 -21.38 4.60 1.78
CA SER A 67 -20.69 4.14 3.00
C SER A 67 -19.52 5.07 3.37
N LEU A 68 -18.75 5.55 2.39
CA LEU A 68 -17.63 6.46 2.63
C LEU A 68 -18.09 7.88 2.95
N GLU A 69 -19.12 8.38 2.26
CA GLU A 69 -19.75 9.68 2.56
C GLU A 69 -20.31 9.70 3.99
N HIS A 70 -21.02 8.65 4.40
CA HIS A 70 -21.52 8.50 5.76
C HIS A 70 -20.39 8.46 6.79
N MET A 71 -19.35 7.66 6.55
CA MET A 71 -18.19 7.58 7.44
C MET A 71 -17.46 8.92 7.59
N ALA A 72 -17.33 9.66 6.49
CA ALA A 72 -16.73 11.00 6.49
C ALA A 72 -17.58 11.97 7.33
N ALA A 73 -18.90 11.98 7.10
CA ALA A 73 -19.84 12.83 7.83
C ALA A 73 -19.85 12.54 9.34
N GLU A 74 -19.88 11.27 9.76
CA GLU A 74 -19.80 10.86 11.18
C GLU A 74 -18.53 11.34 11.88
N LYS A 75 -17.44 11.54 11.13
CA LYS A 75 -16.16 12.01 11.65
C LYS A 75 -15.93 13.50 11.43
N GLY A 76 -16.88 14.21 10.84
CA GLY A 76 -16.74 15.63 10.49
C GLY A 76 -15.61 15.88 9.48
N ILE A 77 -15.32 14.90 8.62
CA ILE A 77 -14.28 14.97 7.59
C ILE A 77 -14.95 15.20 6.23
N GLU A 78 -14.42 16.11 5.44
CA GLU A 78 -14.83 16.31 4.05
C GLU A 78 -14.06 15.37 3.12
N ILE A 79 -14.74 14.78 2.12
CA ILE A 79 -14.09 14.03 1.05
C ILE A 79 -13.52 15.02 0.03
N GLU A 80 -12.20 15.07 -0.11
CA GLU A 80 -11.52 16.05 -0.98
C GLU A 80 -11.45 15.53 -2.42
N PHE A 81 -12.18 16.15 -3.35
CA PHE A 81 -12.17 15.77 -4.77
C PHE A 81 -10.99 16.40 -5.55
N ILE A 82 -10.09 15.56 -6.02
CA ILE A 82 -8.91 15.90 -6.81
C ILE A 82 -9.30 15.98 -8.29
N ARG A 83 -9.40 17.22 -8.79
CA ARG A 83 -9.86 17.50 -10.17
C ARG A 83 -8.85 17.14 -11.27
N SER A 84 -7.54 17.16 -10.99
CA SER A 84 -6.51 16.87 -12.01
C SER A 84 -5.13 16.57 -11.42
N LYS A 85 -4.52 15.47 -11.85
CA LYS A 85 -3.10 15.13 -11.57
C LYS A 85 -2.10 16.11 -12.19
N LYS A 86 -2.52 16.97 -13.15
CA LYS A 86 -1.63 17.95 -13.82
C LYS A 86 -1.19 19.10 -12.90
N ASN A 87 -1.89 19.36 -11.80
CA ASN A 87 -1.63 20.52 -10.93
C ASN A 87 -0.59 20.28 -9.82
N LYS A 88 0.33 19.32 -9.97
CA LYS A 88 1.35 18.99 -8.94
C LYS A 88 0.77 18.69 -7.55
N PHE A 89 -0.51 18.31 -7.46
CA PHE A 89 -1.11 17.86 -6.21
C PHE A 89 -0.39 16.60 -5.74
N ARG A 90 0.30 16.67 -4.60
CA ARG A 90 0.97 15.53 -3.99
C ARG A 90 0.13 15.05 -2.82
N GLN A 91 -0.54 13.91 -3.00
CA GLN A 91 -1.42 13.29 -1.99
C GLN A 91 -0.69 13.15 -0.65
N GLU A 92 0.54 12.64 -0.67
CA GLU A 92 1.40 12.47 0.52
C GLU A 92 1.61 13.79 1.28
N LYS A 93 1.89 14.90 0.57
CA LYS A 93 2.07 16.21 1.21
C LYS A 93 0.78 16.68 1.88
N ARG A 94 -0.36 16.51 1.22
CA ARG A 94 -1.66 16.90 1.77
C ARG A 94 -2.01 16.09 3.02
N VAL A 95 -1.74 14.79 3.00
CA VAL A 95 -1.94 13.91 4.16
C VAL A 95 -1.02 14.35 5.31
N GLN A 96 0.25 14.68 5.02
CA GLN A 96 1.18 15.17 6.03
C GLN A 96 0.69 16.48 6.68
N GLU A 97 0.22 17.45 5.89
CA GLU A 97 -0.32 18.71 6.42
C GLU A 97 -1.51 18.48 7.37
N LEU A 98 -2.34 17.47 7.11
CA LEU A 98 -3.44 17.09 8.00
C LEU A 98 -2.96 16.36 9.26
N LEU A 99 -1.93 15.52 9.13
CA LEU A 99 -1.28 14.86 10.27
C LEU A 99 -0.61 15.88 11.20
N ASP A 100 0.02 16.92 10.66
CA ASP A 100 0.65 17.98 11.45
C ASP A 100 -0.37 18.76 12.31
N GLN A 101 -1.62 18.87 11.84
CA GLN A 101 -2.71 19.55 12.55
C GLN A 101 -3.43 18.63 13.54
N ARG A 102 -3.73 17.40 13.13
CA ARG A 102 -4.52 16.42 13.91
C ARG A 102 -3.67 15.65 14.92
N GLY A 103 -2.38 15.48 14.65
CA GLY A 103 -1.46 14.60 15.35
C GLY A 103 -1.57 13.12 14.94
N ASP A 104 -0.62 12.33 15.45
CA ASP A 104 -0.39 10.92 15.09
C ASP A 104 -1.31 9.91 15.81
N GLY A 105 -2.45 10.38 16.35
CA GLY A 105 -3.42 9.54 17.04
C GLY A 105 -4.16 8.59 16.08
N PRO A 106 -4.56 7.38 16.50
CA PRO A 106 -5.33 6.47 15.63
C PRO A 106 -6.63 7.07 15.09
N GLY A 107 -7.06 6.64 13.90
CA GLY A 107 -8.32 7.04 13.29
C GLY A 107 -8.20 7.53 11.86
N LEU A 108 -9.35 7.88 11.26
CA LEU A 108 -9.43 8.44 9.91
C LEU A 108 -8.73 9.80 9.85
N VAL A 109 -7.88 9.99 8.84
CA VAL A 109 -7.13 11.23 8.58
C VAL A 109 -7.84 12.02 7.49
N CYS A 110 -8.03 11.42 6.32
CA CYS A 110 -8.80 12.01 5.23
C CYS A 110 -9.28 10.95 4.24
N ILE A 111 -10.19 11.36 3.36
CA ILE A 111 -10.59 10.59 2.18
C ILE A 111 -10.37 11.51 0.97
N LEU A 112 -9.54 11.06 0.04
CA LEU A 112 -9.32 11.75 -1.22
C LEU A 112 -10.12 11.04 -2.30
N SER A 113 -10.77 11.78 -3.20
CA SER A 113 -11.48 11.21 -4.33
C SER A 113 -10.96 11.73 -5.67
N ALA A 114 -10.94 10.88 -6.69
CA ALA A 114 -10.46 11.28 -8.02
C ALA A 114 -11.17 10.49 -9.12
N MET A 115 -11.45 11.14 -10.26
CA MET A 115 -11.95 10.43 -11.44
C MET A 115 -10.77 9.81 -12.19
N GLU A 116 -10.73 8.48 -12.26
CA GLU A 116 -9.59 7.75 -12.82
C GLU A 116 -10.04 6.66 -13.80
N PRO A 117 -9.17 6.28 -14.77
CA PRO A 117 -9.41 5.13 -15.62
C PRO A 117 -9.47 3.84 -14.80
N CYS A 118 -10.44 2.97 -15.13
CA CYS A 118 -10.61 1.71 -14.45
C CYS A 118 -11.00 0.57 -15.39
N GLY A 119 -10.68 -0.66 -14.98
CA GLY A 119 -11.17 -1.83 -15.67
C GLY A 119 -12.67 -2.00 -15.46
N SER A 120 -13.40 -2.33 -16.52
CA SER A 120 -14.83 -2.68 -16.50
C SER A 120 -15.09 -3.87 -17.43
N TYR A 121 -16.37 -4.19 -17.64
CA TYR A 121 -16.82 -5.16 -18.61
C TYR A 121 -17.88 -4.58 -19.53
N LYS A 122 -17.94 -5.09 -20.76
CA LYS A 122 -19.05 -4.86 -21.67
C LYS A 122 -19.75 -6.19 -21.98
N PRO A 123 -21.09 -6.24 -21.93
CA PRO A 123 -21.87 -7.36 -22.44
C PRO A 123 -21.55 -7.62 -23.92
N TRP A 124 -21.49 -8.89 -24.30
CA TRP A 124 -21.26 -9.31 -25.68
C TRP A 124 -22.17 -10.48 -26.04
N HIS A 125 -22.62 -10.51 -27.29
CA HIS A 125 -23.31 -11.66 -27.88
C HIS A 125 -22.52 -12.14 -29.10
N ASP A 126 -22.13 -13.40 -29.11
CA ASP A 126 -21.51 -14.04 -30.26
C ASP A 126 -22.59 -14.61 -31.19
N LYS A 127 -22.69 -14.05 -32.40
CA LYS A 127 -23.69 -14.44 -33.40
C LYS A 127 -23.52 -15.86 -33.93
N LYS A 128 -22.32 -16.45 -33.85
CA LYS A 128 -22.05 -17.81 -34.37
C LYS A 128 -22.46 -18.87 -33.36
N THR A 129 -22.07 -18.67 -32.10
CA THR A 129 -22.32 -19.64 -31.02
C THR A 129 -23.63 -19.35 -30.27
N HIS A 130 -24.24 -18.19 -30.52
CA HIS A 130 -25.38 -17.63 -29.78
C HIS A 130 -25.15 -17.46 -28.28
N LYS A 131 -23.90 -17.55 -27.81
CA LYS A 131 -23.53 -17.36 -26.41
C LYS A 131 -23.39 -15.87 -26.08
N THR A 132 -23.80 -15.50 -24.87
CA THR A 132 -23.60 -14.15 -24.32
C THR A 132 -22.54 -14.16 -23.24
N TYR A 133 -21.61 -13.24 -23.20
CA TYR A 133 -20.58 -13.21 -22.16
C TYR A 133 -20.03 -11.80 -21.96
N LEU A 134 -19.30 -11.59 -20.87
CA LEU A 134 -18.63 -10.32 -20.61
C LEU A 134 -17.28 -10.27 -21.32
N LYS A 135 -16.95 -9.12 -21.91
CA LYS A 135 -15.60 -8.82 -22.43
C LYS A 135 -14.95 -7.73 -21.59
N PRO A 136 -13.61 -7.77 -21.39
CA PRO A 136 -12.90 -6.64 -20.79
C PRO A 136 -13.22 -5.35 -21.53
N ALA A 137 -13.43 -4.30 -20.76
CA ALA A 137 -13.59 -2.94 -21.26
C ALA A 137 -12.85 -1.98 -20.33
N ASP A 138 -12.67 -0.76 -20.81
CA ASP A 138 -12.16 0.35 -20.01
C ASP A 138 -13.32 1.29 -19.67
N GLY A 139 -13.24 1.89 -18.50
CA GLY A 139 -14.18 2.87 -18.01
C GLY A 139 -13.48 3.96 -17.21
N LYS A 140 -14.28 4.80 -16.59
CA LYS A 140 -13.82 5.72 -15.55
C LYS A 140 -14.77 5.59 -14.37
N CYS A 141 -14.22 5.67 -13.16
CA CYS A 141 -15.04 5.73 -11.97
C CYS A 141 -14.41 6.68 -10.95
N LEU A 142 -15.22 7.06 -9.97
CA LEU A 142 -14.77 7.84 -8.84
C LEU A 142 -14.02 6.91 -7.88
N HIS A 143 -12.74 7.18 -7.67
CA HIS A 143 -11.87 6.43 -6.78
C HIS A 143 -11.84 7.11 -5.42
N TYR A 144 -11.66 6.32 -4.36
CA TYR A 144 -11.52 6.81 -3.00
C TYR A 144 -10.26 6.23 -2.37
N ASP A 145 -9.33 7.12 -2.00
CA ASP A 145 -8.14 6.81 -1.22
C ASP A 145 -8.40 7.22 0.23
N VAL A 146 -8.54 6.23 1.10
CA VAL A 146 -8.82 6.40 2.53
C VAL A 146 -7.50 6.37 3.29
N TYR A 147 -7.15 7.47 3.94
CA TYR A 147 -5.96 7.58 4.77
C TYR A 147 -6.34 7.53 6.24
N PHE A 148 -5.73 6.62 7.00
CA PHE A 148 -5.98 6.47 8.42
C PHE A 148 -4.73 5.99 9.17
N ILE A 149 -4.74 6.18 10.48
CA ILE A 149 -3.74 5.61 11.40
C ILE A 149 -4.38 4.42 12.11
N ASP A 150 -3.88 3.21 11.83
CA ASP A 150 -4.23 2.00 12.56
C ASP A 150 -3.49 1.95 13.90
N ARG A 151 -4.14 1.38 14.92
CA ARG A 151 -3.57 1.29 16.27
C ARG A 151 -2.29 0.45 16.31
N ILE A 152 -2.15 -0.53 15.42
CA ILE A 152 -1.06 -1.50 15.39
C ILE A 152 -0.06 -1.16 14.27
N TRP A 153 -0.54 -0.87 13.06
CA TRP A 153 0.33 -0.64 11.89
C TRP A 153 0.82 0.79 11.72
N GLY A 154 0.20 1.76 12.38
CA GLY A 154 0.46 3.17 12.08
C GLY A 154 -0.27 3.64 10.82
N CYS A 155 0.30 4.63 10.12
CA CYS A 155 -0.32 5.20 8.92
C CYS A 155 -0.37 4.15 7.79
N ALA A 156 -1.55 3.95 7.21
CA ALA A 156 -1.72 3.08 6.05
C ALA A 156 -2.77 3.67 5.10
N PRO A 157 -2.44 3.96 3.84
CA PRO A 157 -3.43 4.25 2.83
C PRO A 157 -4.16 2.98 2.38
N TYR A 158 -5.46 3.11 2.20
CA TYR A 158 -6.32 2.08 1.63
C TYR A 158 -7.14 2.66 0.48
N ALA A 159 -6.89 2.16 -0.72
CA ALA A 159 -7.65 2.51 -1.91
C ALA A 159 -8.78 1.50 -2.13
N CYS A 160 -10.02 2.00 -2.10
CA CYS A 160 -11.21 1.19 -2.39
C CYS A 160 -11.20 0.71 -3.85
N PRO A 161 -11.97 -0.35 -4.20
CA PRO A 161 -12.04 -0.87 -5.56
C PRO A 161 -12.36 0.22 -6.57
N ARG A 162 -11.61 0.20 -7.67
CA ARG A 162 -11.80 1.08 -8.82
C ARG A 162 -12.94 0.57 -9.72
N GLY A 163 -14.00 -0.01 -9.15
CA GLY A 163 -15.07 -0.73 -9.85
C GLY A 163 -14.94 -2.26 -9.82
N VAL A 164 -15.98 -2.98 -10.26
CA VAL A 164 -16.14 -4.44 -10.04
C VAL A 164 -14.93 -5.30 -10.48
N ARG A 165 -14.34 -4.96 -11.62
CA ARG A 165 -13.14 -5.66 -12.14
C ARG A 165 -11.87 -5.29 -11.38
N SER A 166 -11.83 -4.11 -10.78
CA SER A 166 -10.64 -3.51 -10.20
C SER A 166 -10.72 -3.57 -8.68
N GLY A 167 -10.04 -4.54 -8.06
CA GLY A 167 -10.10 -4.67 -6.60
C GLY A 167 -9.31 -3.59 -5.83
N CYS A 168 -9.22 -3.75 -4.51
CA CYS A 168 -8.62 -2.80 -3.59
C CYS A 168 -7.09 -2.74 -3.75
N ARG A 169 -6.48 -1.64 -3.30
CA ARG A 169 -5.03 -1.60 -3.04
C ARG A 169 -4.76 -1.05 -1.66
N SER A 170 -3.70 -1.53 -1.03
CA SER A 170 -3.23 -1.04 0.25
C SER A 170 -1.71 -1.05 0.24
N THR A 171 -1.10 -0.20 1.05
CA THR A 171 0.31 -0.35 1.41
C THR A 171 0.42 -0.68 2.88
N ALA A 172 1.43 -1.46 3.23
CA ALA A 172 1.88 -1.64 4.60
C ALA A 172 3.35 -1.23 4.69
N ASN A 173 3.74 -0.66 5.83
CA ASN A 173 5.10 -0.19 6.06
C ASN A 173 5.61 -0.74 7.40
N GLY A 174 6.66 -1.56 7.38
CA GLY A 174 7.17 -2.19 8.60
C GLY A 174 7.91 -1.21 9.53
N HIS A 175 8.52 -0.14 9.00
CA HIS A 175 9.06 0.95 9.82
C HIS A 175 7.96 1.70 10.58
N SER A 176 6.83 1.97 9.93
CA SER A 176 5.66 2.60 10.56
C SER A 176 5.06 1.70 11.65
N TYR A 177 4.97 0.40 11.38
CA TYR A 177 4.58 -0.58 12.39
C TYR A 177 5.56 -0.57 13.58
N LEU A 178 6.87 -0.62 13.32
CA LEU A 178 7.88 -0.63 14.39
C LEU A 178 7.84 0.66 15.22
N ALA A 179 7.74 1.83 14.57
CA ALA A 179 7.59 3.12 15.25
C ALA A 179 6.37 3.13 16.18
N ARG A 180 5.27 2.51 15.74
CA ARG A 180 4.07 2.35 16.57
C ARG A 180 4.31 1.43 17.77
N GLN A 181 5.01 0.31 17.58
CA GLN A 181 5.35 -0.62 18.66
C GLN A 181 6.29 0.00 19.70
N LEU A 182 7.27 0.80 19.25
CA LEU A 182 8.20 1.55 20.11
C LEU A 182 7.46 2.62 20.93
N SER A 183 6.62 3.41 20.27
CA SER A 183 5.77 4.43 20.93
C SER A 183 4.89 3.83 22.03
N GLN A 184 4.25 2.68 21.76
CA GLN A 184 3.38 2.00 22.73
C GLN A 184 4.13 1.51 23.98
N ARG A 185 5.44 1.24 23.85
CA ARG A 185 6.30 0.78 24.93
C ARG A 185 7.14 1.89 25.54
N GLN A 186 6.93 3.14 25.10
CA GLN A 186 7.67 4.31 25.56
C GLN A 186 9.19 4.17 25.34
N ILE A 187 9.59 3.43 24.30
CA ILE A 187 11.00 3.36 23.87
C ILE A 187 11.23 4.57 22.98
N GLU A 188 12.21 5.41 23.34
CA GLU A 188 12.52 6.60 22.57
C GLU A 188 13.19 6.23 21.23
N TYR A 189 12.82 6.96 20.18
CA TYR A 189 13.38 6.80 18.85
C TYR A 189 13.28 8.09 18.06
N ARG A 190 14.08 8.19 16.99
CA ARG A 190 14.04 9.29 16.03
C ARG A 190 13.97 8.73 14.61
N VAL A 191 12.91 9.08 13.90
CA VAL A 191 12.74 8.76 12.48
C VAL A 191 13.31 9.87 11.62
N LEU A 192 13.93 9.49 10.50
CA LEU A 192 14.39 10.35 9.42
C LEU A 192 13.70 9.87 8.14
N ASP A 193 12.62 10.57 7.75
CA ASP A 193 11.72 10.15 6.65
C ASP A 193 11.15 8.74 6.90
N ASN A 194 11.72 7.71 6.27
CA ASN A 194 11.28 6.32 6.36
C ASN A 194 12.36 5.39 6.96
N ALA A 195 13.36 5.94 7.64
CA ALA A 195 14.42 5.19 8.30
C ALA A 195 14.57 5.63 9.76
N PHE A 196 15.09 4.75 10.62
CA PHE A 196 15.41 5.12 12.00
C PHE A 196 16.80 5.74 12.08
N GLY A 197 16.87 7.02 12.45
CA GLY A 197 18.14 7.70 12.69
C GLY A 197 18.75 7.37 14.05
N TRP A 198 17.92 6.99 15.02
CA TRP A 198 18.34 6.57 16.36
C TRP A 198 17.21 5.83 17.07
N ILE A 199 17.55 4.82 17.88
CA ILE A 199 16.62 4.10 18.76
C ILE A 199 17.33 3.84 20.10
N ALA A 200 16.62 4.06 21.21
CA ALA A 200 17.18 3.89 22.55
C ALA A 200 17.60 2.45 22.86
N ASP A 201 16.83 1.48 22.38
CA ASP A 201 17.08 0.05 22.58
C ASP A 201 16.88 -0.72 21.26
N LEU A 202 17.99 -0.97 20.56
CA LEU A 202 17.98 -1.66 19.27
C LEU A 202 17.63 -3.15 19.40
N GLU A 203 18.00 -3.79 20.51
CA GLU A 203 17.69 -5.20 20.73
C GLU A 203 16.18 -5.39 20.89
N GLN A 204 15.53 -4.54 21.69
CA GLN A 204 14.09 -4.55 21.82
C GLN A 204 13.41 -4.12 20.51
N ALA A 205 13.95 -3.15 19.78
CA ALA A 205 13.40 -2.76 18.49
C ALA A 205 13.36 -3.93 17.50
N GLN A 206 14.44 -4.73 17.42
CA GLN A 206 14.46 -5.91 16.58
C GLN A 206 13.40 -6.93 17.01
N LYS A 207 13.30 -7.24 18.31
CA LYS A 207 12.28 -8.15 18.86
C LYS A 207 10.85 -7.70 18.57
N LEU A 208 10.61 -6.39 18.42
CA LEU A 208 9.31 -5.82 18.08
C LEU A 208 9.02 -5.85 16.58
N ALA A 209 10.06 -5.82 15.75
CA ALA A 209 9.95 -5.90 14.30
C ALA A 209 9.70 -7.34 13.81
N ASP A 210 10.40 -8.32 14.40
CA ASP A 210 10.38 -9.74 13.98
C ASP A 210 8.98 -10.38 13.86
N PRO A 211 7.97 -10.06 14.69
CA PRO A 211 6.64 -10.66 14.58
C PRO A 211 5.82 -10.18 13.37
N PHE A 212 6.28 -9.16 12.63
CA PHE A 212 5.56 -8.65 11.47
C PHE A 212 5.48 -9.75 10.39
N SER A 213 4.26 -10.19 10.07
CA SER A 213 4.05 -11.35 9.22
C SER A 213 2.92 -11.15 8.21
N VAL A 214 2.98 -11.87 7.09
CA VAL A 214 1.94 -11.86 6.05
C VAL A 214 0.55 -12.24 6.60
N LYS A 215 0.49 -13.14 7.60
CA LYS A 215 -0.78 -13.51 8.25
C LYS A 215 -1.41 -12.33 9.00
N MET A 216 -0.59 -11.53 9.68
CA MET A 216 -1.05 -10.29 10.29
C MET A 216 -1.52 -9.31 9.20
N VAL A 217 -0.75 -9.22 8.11
CA VAL A 217 -1.07 -8.41 6.93
C VAL A 217 -2.47 -8.72 6.40
N HIS A 218 -2.74 -9.97 6.05
CA HIS A 218 -4.02 -10.37 5.48
C HIS A 218 -5.19 -10.11 6.44
N ARG A 219 -5.05 -10.45 7.73
CA ARG A 219 -6.11 -10.24 8.73
C ARG A 219 -6.54 -8.77 8.83
N LYS A 220 -5.58 -7.85 8.76
CA LYS A 220 -5.85 -6.41 8.82
C LYS A 220 -6.48 -5.89 7.53
N LEU A 221 -6.03 -6.39 6.39
CA LEU A 221 -6.64 -6.06 5.10
C LEU A 221 -8.09 -6.53 5.01
N ASP A 222 -8.40 -7.70 5.57
CA ASP A 222 -9.79 -8.17 5.70
C ASP A 222 -10.61 -7.18 6.55
N GLN A 223 -10.11 -6.76 7.71
CA GLN A 223 -10.77 -5.75 8.55
C GLN A 223 -10.96 -4.40 7.81
N PHE A 224 -10.01 -3.99 6.99
CA PHE A 224 -10.12 -2.77 6.19
C PHE A 224 -11.13 -2.93 5.05
N ALA A 225 -11.15 -4.07 4.38
CA ALA A 225 -12.16 -4.37 3.37
C ALA A 225 -13.58 -4.36 3.97
N ASP A 226 -13.77 -4.99 5.11
CA ASP A 226 -15.05 -5.01 5.81
C ASP A 226 -15.50 -3.60 6.22
N ARG A 227 -14.55 -2.74 6.57
CA ARG A 227 -14.84 -1.38 7.02
C ARG A 227 -15.09 -0.39 5.88
N TYR A 228 -14.28 -0.43 4.83
CA TYR A 228 -14.26 0.59 3.78
C TYR A 228 -14.88 0.12 2.46
N CYS A 229 -15.02 -1.19 2.25
CA CYS A 229 -15.60 -1.76 1.05
C CYS A 229 -16.33 -3.11 1.31
N PRO A 230 -17.39 -3.13 2.12
CA PRO A 230 -18.07 -4.37 2.52
C PRO A 230 -18.89 -5.03 1.41
N VAL A 231 -19.00 -4.42 0.23
CA VAL A 231 -20.00 -4.81 -0.79
C VAL A 231 -19.85 -6.23 -1.34
N VAL A 232 -18.69 -6.86 -1.19
CA VAL A 232 -18.47 -8.24 -1.65
C VAL A 232 -19.00 -9.28 -0.66
N GLN A 233 -19.13 -8.91 0.62
CA GLN A 233 -19.59 -9.80 1.68
C GLN A 233 -21.05 -10.22 1.47
N GLN A 234 -21.90 -9.33 0.95
CA GLN A 234 -23.30 -9.65 0.66
C GLN A 234 -23.47 -10.77 -0.38
N PHE A 235 -22.41 -11.11 -1.12
CA PHE A 235 -22.38 -12.19 -2.09
C PHE A 235 -21.63 -13.44 -1.59
N GLY A 236 -21.26 -13.48 -0.30
CA GLY A 236 -20.44 -14.57 0.27
C GLY A 236 -19.03 -14.63 -0.32
N LEU A 237 -18.53 -13.52 -0.85
CA LEU A 237 -17.19 -13.42 -1.45
C LEU A 237 -16.24 -12.68 -0.50
N SER A 238 -14.96 -12.98 -0.64
CA SER A 238 -13.88 -12.30 0.07
C SER A 238 -12.81 -11.80 -0.91
N TYR A 239 -12.01 -10.85 -0.45
CA TYR A 239 -10.83 -10.44 -1.18
C TYR A 239 -9.73 -11.49 -1.05
N HIS A 240 -9.06 -11.75 -2.17
CA HIS A 240 -7.78 -12.43 -2.22
C HIS A 240 -6.67 -11.39 -2.29
N TRP A 241 -5.77 -11.41 -1.32
CA TRP A 241 -4.66 -10.48 -1.20
C TRP A 241 -3.39 -11.05 -1.84
N SER A 242 -2.81 -10.31 -2.78
CA SER A 242 -1.52 -10.59 -3.38
C SER A 242 -0.52 -9.47 -3.06
N LEU A 243 0.74 -9.84 -2.82
CA LEU A 243 1.83 -8.90 -2.60
C LEU A 243 2.45 -8.56 -3.96
N ASP A 244 2.29 -7.32 -4.41
CA ASP A 244 2.84 -6.85 -5.68
C ASP A 244 4.33 -6.52 -5.55
N GLN A 245 4.72 -5.93 -4.42
CA GLN A 245 6.09 -5.57 -4.10
C GLN A 245 6.32 -5.71 -2.60
N VAL A 246 7.48 -6.25 -2.22
CA VAL A 246 7.90 -6.40 -0.83
C VAL A 246 9.35 -5.96 -0.73
N GLU A 247 9.61 -4.94 0.08
CA GLU A 247 10.95 -4.47 0.41
C GLU A 247 11.31 -4.90 1.84
N PHE A 248 12.55 -5.31 2.03
CA PHE A 248 13.13 -5.64 3.32
C PHE A 248 14.39 -4.81 3.50
N ALA A 249 14.45 -4.05 4.59
CA ALA A 249 15.54 -3.14 4.90
C ALA A 249 16.40 -3.72 6.03
N THR A 250 17.72 -3.54 5.89
CA THR A 250 18.69 -3.74 6.96
C THR A 250 19.42 -2.42 7.18
N ASP A 251 19.01 -1.72 8.22
CA ASP A 251 19.57 -0.44 8.63
C ASP A 251 20.83 -0.68 9.48
N LEU A 252 21.95 -0.13 9.00
CA LEU A 252 23.22 -0.12 9.73
C LEU A 252 23.34 1.22 10.46
N VAL A 253 23.19 1.20 11.78
CA VAL A 253 23.25 2.41 12.61
C VAL A 253 24.69 2.62 13.06
N PHE A 254 25.30 3.73 12.67
CA PHE A 254 26.66 4.10 13.07
C PHE A 254 26.65 4.94 14.35
N ALA A 255 27.67 4.77 15.20
CA ALA A 255 27.78 5.52 16.44
C ALA A 255 28.08 7.01 16.23
N LYS A 256 28.74 7.37 15.12
CA LYS A 256 29.10 8.76 14.79
C LYS A 256 28.81 9.08 13.33
N GLN A 257 28.36 10.30 13.05
CA GLN A 257 28.09 10.75 11.68
C GLN A 257 29.34 10.83 10.80
N VAL A 258 30.52 11.11 11.38
CA VAL A 258 31.78 11.09 10.64
C VAL A 258 32.07 9.70 10.06
N ASP A 259 31.54 8.65 10.71
CA ASP A 259 31.59 7.27 10.24
C ASP A 259 30.57 6.95 9.14
N LEU A 260 29.88 7.95 8.60
CA LEU A 260 29.08 7.85 7.37
C LEU A 260 29.71 8.66 6.22
N HIS A 261 30.31 9.83 6.52
CA HIS A 261 30.80 10.77 5.50
C HIS A 261 32.01 10.27 4.70
N THR A 262 32.94 9.54 5.32
CA THR A 262 34.11 8.96 4.62
C THR A 262 33.74 7.87 3.61
N ARG A 263 32.45 7.48 3.53
CA ARG A 263 31.99 6.27 2.82
C ARG A 263 31.09 6.54 1.60
N GLN A 264 30.54 7.75 1.45
CA GLN A 264 29.77 8.12 0.24
C GLN A 264 30.65 8.24 -1.02
N THR A 265 31.96 8.47 -0.84
CA THR A 265 32.92 8.61 -1.93
C THR A 265 33.39 7.27 -2.50
N ASP A 266 33.29 6.19 -1.73
CA ASP A 266 33.85 4.87 -2.09
C ASP A 266 32.88 3.99 -2.88
N HIS A 267 31.60 4.39 -2.96
CA HIS A 267 30.51 3.62 -3.58
C HIS A 267 29.83 4.31 -4.77
N ARG A 268 30.44 5.34 -5.38
CA ARG A 268 29.96 5.82 -6.69
C ARG A 268 30.26 4.75 -7.75
N PRO A 269 29.26 4.21 -8.47
CA PRO A 269 29.54 3.35 -9.60
C PRO A 269 30.30 4.16 -10.66
N ARG A 270 31.41 3.60 -11.17
CA ARG A 270 32.12 4.16 -12.32
C ARG A 270 31.17 4.20 -13.52
N PRO A 271 31.14 5.29 -14.31
CA PRO A 271 30.21 5.42 -15.43
C PRO A 271 30.72 4.64 -16.64
N GLU A 272 30.50 3.32 -16.68
CA GLU A 272 30.67 2.54 -17.92
C GLU A 272 29.55 1.50 -18.08
N ALA A 273 29.08 1.40 -19.34
CA ALA A 273 28.23 0.37 -19.95
C ALA A 273 26.68 0.46 -19.88
N GLN A 274 26.16 1.05 -20.96
CA GLN A 274 24.96 0.73 -21.75
C GLN A 274 24.13 -0.54 -21.43
N THR A 275 22.80 -0.31 -21.34
CA THR A 275 21.63 -1.11 -21.81
C THR A 275 21.64 -2.65 -21.81
N THR A 276 20.57 -3.25 -21.26
CA THR A 276 19.60 -4.08 -22.02
C THR A 276 18.33 -4.41 -21.20
N ARG A 277 17.19 -4.45 -21.89
CA ARG A 277 15.89 -4.96 -21.40
C ARG A 277 15.92 -6.49 -21.35
N HIS A 278 15.34 -7.10 -20.31
CA HIS A 278 14.41 -8.24 -20.39
C HIS A 278 13.88 -8.61 -18.98
N HIS A 279 12.85 -9.46 -18.96
CA HIS A 279 11.74 -9.55 -18.00
C HIS A 279 12.00 -10.52 -16.81
N PRO A 280 11.05 -10.76 -15.88
CA PRO A 280 11.27 -10.62 -14.44
C PRO A 280 11.36 -11.96 -13.70
N HIS A 281 12.24 -12.07 -12.72
CA HIS A 281 12.09 -12.88 -11.49
C HIS A 281 13.38 -12.68 -10.69
N ALA A 282 13.43 -11.62 -9.89
CA ALA A 282 14.47 -11.46 -8.88
C ALA A 282 13.89 -10.64 -7.74
N LEU A 283 13.84 -11.23 -6.54
CA LEU A 283 13.74 -10.49 -5.30
C LEU A 283 14.97 -9.56 -5.24
N SER A 284 14.73 -8.27 -5.43
CA SER A 284 15.77 -7.25 -5.37
C SER A 284 15.98 -6.85 -3.91
N THR A 285 17.01 -7.37 -3.27
CA THR A 285 17.56 -6.80 -2.03
C THR A 285 18.39 -5.58 -2.39
N THR A 286 17.75 -4.40 -2.43
CA THR A 286 18.47 -3.14 -2.62
C THR A 286 18.79 -2.54 -1.25
N GLY A 287 20.04 -2.70 -0.80
CA GLY A 287 20.57 -1.94 0.33
C GLY A 287 20.83 -0.50 -0.11
N TRP A 288 20.04 0.46 0.39
CA TRP A 288 20.25 1.87 0.10
C TRP A 288 20.93 2.55 1.29
N LEU A 289 22.12 3.12 1.09
CA LEU A 289 22.61 4.23 1.91
C LEU A 289 21.78 5.47 1.53
N LYS A 290 20.65 5.69 2.21
CA LYS A 290 19.79 6.87 1.99
C LYS A 290 20.42 8.10 2.66
N VAL A 291 20.90 9.03 1.84
CA VAL A 291 21.05 10.44 2.22
C VAL A 291 19.87 11.16 1.63
N LEU A 292 18.92 11.60 2.45
CA LEU A 292 17.70 12.25 1.95
C LEU A 292 17.52 13.62 2.61
N PRO A 293 17.20 14.67 1.81
CA PRO A 293 16.79 15.96 2.33
C PRO A 293 15.48 15.82 3.11
N SER A 294 15.40 16.53 4.23
CA SER A 294 14.22 16.64 5.09
C SER A 294 12.99 17.09 4.30
N SER A 295 11.87 16.36 4.37
CA SER A 295 10.50 16.90 4.55
C SER A 295 9.32 16.05 4.02
N LEU A 296 9.46 14.74 3.75
CA LEU A 296 8.27 13.88 3.68
C LEU A 296 8.45 12.70 4.63
N ARG A 297 7.42 12.35 5.38
CA ARG A 297 7.29 11.01 5.97
C ARG A 297 6.42 10.23 5.01
N ILE A 298 6.87 9.05 4.61
CA ILE A 298 6.06 8.15 3.78
C ILE A 298 4.98 7.53 4.68
N CYS A 299 3.73 7.97 4.48
CA CYS A 299 2.62 7.01 4.39
C CYS A 299 2.66 6.41 2.98
#